data_AF-A0A8C6TW25-F1
#
_entry.id   AF-A0A8C6TW25-F1
#
_cell.length_a   1.000
_cell.length_b   1.000
_cell.length_c   1.000
_cell.angle_alpha   90.00
_cell.angle_beta   90.00
_cell.angle_gamma   90.00
#
_symmetry.space_group_name_H-M   'P 1'
#
loop_
_entity.id
_entity.type
_entity.pdbx_description
1 polymer ?
#
loop_
_entity_poly.entity_id
_entity_poly.type
_entity_poly.pdbx_seq_one_letter_code
_entity_poly.pdbx_strand_id
1 'polypeptide(L)'
;MTKMGFLRLSYEKQDTLLKLLILSMAGILSFSTRLFSVLRFESVIHEFDPYFNYRTTRFLAEEGFYQFHNWFDDRAWYPLGRIIGGTIYPGLMVTSAVLYHVLHFFHITIDIRNVCVFLAPLFSSFTAIVTYHLTKELKDAGAGLLAAAMIAVVPGYISRSVAGSYDNEGIAIFCMLLTYYMWIKAVKTGSVYWSSMCSAHLVMTDTGLLGYTR
;
A
#
# COMPACT_ATOMS: atom_id res chain seq x y z
N MET A 1 27.44 -39.81 22.37
CA MET A 1 27.16 -40.01 20.93
C MET A 1 25.66 -39.85 20.70
N THR A 2 25.21 -38.61 20.46
CA THR A 2 23.80 -38.33 20.17
C THR A 2 23.68 -37.93 18.71
N LYS A 3 22.96 -38.75 17.94
CA LYS A 3 22.69 -38.56 16.52
C LYS A 3 21.90 -37.25 16.29
N MET A 4 22.59 -36.14 16.03
CA MET A 4 21.99 -34.91 15.48
C MET A 4 21.83 -34.99 13.95
N GLY A 5 21.50 -36.18 13.44
CA GLY A 5 21.56 -36.52 12.01
C GLY A 5 20.29 -36.30 11.21
N PHE A 6 19.24 -35.65 11.75
CA PHE A 6 17.90 -35.71 11.13
C PHE A 6 17.40 -34.43 10.44
N LEU A 7 18.18 -33.35 10.37
CA LEU A 7 17.73 -32.09 9.75
C LEU A 7 18.79 -31.41 8.87
N ARG A 8 19.44 -32.15 7.97
CA ARG A 8 20.21 -31.51 6.87
C ARG A 8 19.26 -31.18 5.72
N LEU A 9 18.73 -29.96 5.76
CA LEU A 9 18.01 -29.38 4.62
C LEU A 9 18.97 -29.16 3.43
N SER A 10 18.45 -29.29 2.21
CA SER A 10 19.18 -28.91 0.99
C SER A 10 19.53 -27.42 1.02
N TYR A 11 20.64 -27.04 0.40
CA TYR A 11 21.06 -25.64 0.28
C TYR A 11 19.95 -24.74 -0.28
N GLU A 12 19.24 -25.18 -1.33
CA GLU A 12 18.13 -24.43 -1.91
C GLU A 12 16.97 -24.22 -0.92
N LYS A 13 16.69 -25.24 -0.09
CA LYS A 13 15.65 -25.15 0.95
C LYS A 13 16.06 -24.20 2.05
N GLN A 14 17.34 -24.20 2.44
CA GLN A 14 17.89 -23.28 3.43
C GLN A 14 17.85 -21.83 2.93
N ASP A 15 18.29 -21.59 1.69
CA ASP A 15 18.29 -20.28 1.05
C ASP A 15 16.87 -19.71 0.89
N THR A 16 15.92 -20.55 0.43
CA THR A 16 14.52 -20.15 0.30
C THR A 16 13.90 -19.84 1.66
N LEU A 17 14.16 -20.66 2.68
CA LEU A 17 13.67 -20.45 4.03
C LEU A 17 14.21 -19.15 4.63
N LEU A 18 15.50 -18.87 4.42
CA LEU A 18 16.14 -17.66 4.94
C LEU A 18 15.55 -16.40 4.27
N LYS A 19 15.37 -16.41 2.95
CA LYS A 19 14.72 -15.32 2.20
C LYS A 19 13.29 -15.07 2.70
N LEU A 20 12.51 -16.13 2.86
CA LEU A 20 11.14 -16.04 3.36
C LEU A 20 11.09 -15.47 4.77
N LEU A 21 11.96 -15.96 5.66
CA LEU A 21 12.05 -15.49 7.04
C LEU A 21 12.37 -14.00 7.10
N ILE A 22 13.41 -13.55 6.40
CA ILE A 22 13.83 -12.15 6.42
C ILE A 22 12.73 -11.23 5.85
N LEU A 23 12.09 -11.62 4.75
CA LEU A 23 11.00 -10.84 4.17
C LEU A 23 9.78 -10.79 5.09
N SER A 24 9.42 -11.90 5.74
CA SER A 24 8.33 -11.90 6.72
C SER A 24 8.63 -11.00 7.91
N MET A 25 9.86 -11.04 8.44
CA MET A 25 10.29 -10.20 9.55
C MET A 25 10.31 -8.73 9.14
N ALA A 26 10.79 -8.40 7.94
CA ALA A 26 10.79 -7.04 7.41
C ALA A 26 9.35 -6.51 7.22
N GLY A 27 8.44 -7.33 6.71
CA GLY A 27 7.02 -6.97 6.55
C GLY A 27 6.32 -6.72 7.89
N ILE A 28 6.54 -7.61 8.88
CA ILE A 28 6.01 -7.45 10.24
C ILE A 28 6.62 -6.22 10.91
N LEU A 29 7.93 -6.02 10.81
CA LEU A 29 8.62 -4.87 11.39
C LEU A 29 8.13 -3.55 10.77
N SER A 30 7.95 -3.52 9.45
CA SER A 30 7.40 -2.37 8.72
C SER A 30 6.00 -2.01 9.24
N PHE A 31 5.14 -3.01 9.47
CA PHE A 31 3.80 -2.80 10.03
C PHE A 31 3.88 -2.30 11.48
N SER A 32 4.58 -3.02 12.35
CA SER A 32 4.65 -2.75 13.79
C SER A 32 5.24 -1.39 14.13
N THR A 33 6.26 -0.95 13.39
CA THR A 33 6.90 0.38 13.61
C THR A 33 5.96 1.55 13.31
N ARG A 34 4.86 1.34 12.60
CA ARG A 34 3.88 2.38 12.25
C ARG A 34 2.68 2.45 13.19
N LEU A 35 2.58 1.53 14.15
CA LEU A 35 1.44 1.44 15.07
C LEU A 35 1.59 2.31 16.33
N PHE A 36 2.72 2.98 16.55
CA PHE A 36 2.98 3.70 17.80
C PHE A 36 1.93 4.75 18.16
N SER A 37 1.34 5.44 17.17
CA SER A 37 0.27 6.43 17.44
C SER A 37 -0.99 5.75 17.99
N VAL A 38 -1.42 4.67 17.34
CA VAL A 38 -2.61 3.89 17.70
C VAL A 38 -2.41 3.11 19.01
N LEU A 39 -1.17 2.75 19.37
CA LEU A 39 -0.89 2.09 20.65
C LEU A 39 -0.86 3.06 21.84
N ARG A 40 -0.44 4.31 21.61
CA ARG A 40 -0.37 5.34 22.66
C ARG A 40 -1.70 6.06 22.86
N PHE A 41 -2.44 6.25 21.78
CA PHE A 41 -3.69 6.99 21.72
C PHE A 41 -4.80 6.10 21.14
N GLU A 42 -5.91 6.69 20.72
CA GLU A 42 -7.00 5.95 20.10
C GLU A 42 -6.77 5.75 18.60
N SER A 43 -7.41 4.71 18.03
CA SER A 43 -7.43 4.47 16.58
C SER A 43 -8.33 5.48 15.88
N VAL A 44 -7.81 6.68 15.68
CA VAL A 44 -8.48 7.79 15.00
C VAL A 44 -7.63 8.26 13.81
N ILE A 45 -8.29 8.91 12.86
CA ILE A 45 -7.60 9.57 11.76
C ILE A 45 -6.91 10.82 12.31
N HIS A 46 -5.62 10.93 12.01
CA HIS A 46 -4.77 12.03 12.43
C HIS A 46 -4.63 13.05 11.31
N GLU A 47 -4.23 14.26 11.69
CA GLU A 47 -4.10 15.42 10.79
C GLU A 47 -5.43 15.88 10.17
N PHE A 48 -5.40 17.02 9.48
CA PHE A 48 -6.62 17.66 8.97
C PHE A 48 -7.01 17.14 7.58
N ASP A 49 -6.03 16.92 6.70
CA ASP A 49 -6.25 16.53 5.30
C ASP A 49 -6.94 15.15 5.17
N PRO A 50 -6.55 14.11 5.94
CA PRO A 50 -7.15 12.78 5.82
C PRO A 50 -8.65 12.67 6.16
N TYR A 51 -9.23 13.65 6.86
CA TYR A 51 -10.67 13.66 7.14
C TYR A 51 -11.51 13.79 5.86
N PHE A 52 -11.03 14.53 4.86
CA PHE A 52 -11.69 14.62 3.57
C PHE A 52 -11.64 13.28 2.83
N ASN A 53 -10.48 12.62 2.82
CA ASN A 53 -10.30 11.29 2.23
C ASN A 53 -11.18 10.25 2.92
N TYR A 54 -11.32 10.31 4.25
CA TYR A 54 -12.19 9.41 4.99
C TYR A 54 -13.67 9.64 4.68
N ARG A 55 -14.13 10.89 4.65
CA ARG A 55 -15.53 11.22 4.32
C ARG A 55 -15.90 10.71 2.92
N THR A 56 -15.03 10.93 1.95
CA THR A 56 -15.20 10.48 0.57
C THR A 56 -15.19 8.94 0.47
N THR A 57 -14.32 8.27 1.22
CA THR A 57 -14.28 6.80 1.31
C THR A 57 -15.55 6.23 1.95
N ARG A 58 -16.06 6.85 3.02
CA ARG A 58 -17.30 6.44 3.66
C ARG A 58 -18.49 6.57 2.70
N PHE A 59 -18.58 7.70 1.99
CA PHE A 59 -19.60 7.90 0.96
C PHE A 59 -19.52 6.82 -0.13
N LEU A 60 -18.31 6.50 -0.60
CA LEU A 60 -18.11 5.46 -1.60
C LEU A 60 -18.55 4.06 -1.10
N ALA A 61 -18.27 3.74 0.15
CA ALA A 61 -18.63 2.45 0.76
C ALA A 61 -20.14 2.30 1.00
N GLU A 62 -20.85 3.39 1.30
CA GLU A 62 -22.28 3.40 1.61
C GLU A 62 -23.16 3.56 0.35
N GLU A 63 -22.82 4.50 -0.54
CA GLU A 63 -23.66 4.89 -1.69
C GLU A 63 -23.24 4.22 -3.02
N GLY A 64 -22.03 3.65 -3.05
CA GLY A 64 -21.48 2.96 -4.21
C GLY A 64 -20.79 3.87 -5.25
N PHE A 65 -20.13 3.24 -6.21
CA PHE A 65 -19.21 3.90 -7.14
C PHE A 65 -19.86 4.91 -8.09
N TYR A 66 -21.04 4.59 -8.65
CA TYR A 66 -21.70 5.48 -9.62
C TYR A 66 -22.21 6.78 -8.97
N GLN A 67 -22.70 6.68 -7.74
CA GLN A 67 -23.10 7.85 -6.96
C GLN A 67 -21.88 8.69 -6.60
N PHE A 68 -20.80 8.05 -6.17
CA PHE A 68 -19.53 8.71 -5.87
C PHE A 68 -18.94 9.45 -7.08
N HIS A 69 -18.97 8.85 -8.27
CA HIS A 69 -18.44 9.48 -9.48
C HIS A 69 -19.20 10.76 -9.88
N ASN A 70 -20.51 10.79 -9.63
CA ASN A 70 -21.36 11.96 -9.94
C ASN A 70 -21.64 12.84 -8.71
N TRP A 71 -20.87 12.65 -7.62
CA TRP A 71 -21.17 13.31 -6.35
C TRP A 71 -20.87 14.81 -6.39
N PHE A 72 -21.91 15.61 -6.13
CA PHE A 72 -21.82 17.03 -5.83
C PHE A 72 -22.00 17.26 -4.32
N ASP A 73 -21.02 17.87 -3.68
CA ASP A 73 -21.07 18.21 -2.25
C ASP A 73 -21.51 19.66 -2.06
N ASP A 74 -22.72 19.81 -1.53
CA ASP A 74 -23.34 21.09 -1.16
C ASP A 74 -22.90 21.59 0.22
N ARG A 75 -22.23 20.74 1.01
CA ARG A 75 -21.81 21.07 2.39
C ARG A 75 -20.45 21.75 2.47
N ALA A 76 -19.71 21.80 1.36
CA ALA A 76 -18.42 22.46 1.26
C ALA A 76 -18.51 23.68 0.34
N TRP A 77 -17.67 24.69 0.56
CA TRP A 77 -17.58 25.86 -0.31
C TRP A 77 -18.90 26.62 -0.52
N TYR A 78 -19.67 26.84 0.55
CA TYR A 78 -20.90 27.64 0.46
C TYR A 78 -20.59 29.06 -0.08
N PRO A 79 -21.35 29.58 -1.07
CA PRO A 79 -22.58 29.04 -1.67
C PRO A 79 -22.40 28.21 -2.96
N LEU A 80 -21.17 27.96 -3.40
CA LEU A 80 -20.87 27.33 -4.70
C LEU A 80 -21.03 25.80 -4.70
N GLY A 81 -20.66 25.12 -3.61
CA GLY A 81 -20.52 23.67 -3.59
C GLY A 81 -19.23 23.17 -4.26
N ARG A 82 -19.01 21.85 -4.27
CA ARG A 82 -17.87 21.21 -4.95
C ARG A 82 -18.29 19.91 -5.63
N ILE A 83 -17.97 19.78 -6.92
CA ILE A 83 -18.08 18.49 -7.64
C ILE A 83 -16.93 17.60 -7.18
N ILE A 84 -17.20 16.55 -6.41
CA ILE A 84 -16.14 15.72 -5.83
C ILE A 84 -15.62 14.72 -6.85
N GLY A 85 -16.48 13.93 -7.48
CA GLY A 85 -16.04 12.84 -8.36
C GLY A 85 -15.12 13.26 -9.51
N GLY A 86 -15.21 14.52 -9.96
CA GLY A 86 -14.35 15.11 -10.98
C GLY A 86 -13.20 15.99 -10.48
N THR A 87 -13.01 16.17 -9.16
CA THR A 87 -11.95 17.05 -8.60
C THR A 87 -11.03 16.33 -7.61
N ILE A 88 -11.09 15.01 -7.53
CA ILE A 88 -10.25 14.18 -6.66
C ILE A 88 -9.69 12.98 -7.43
N TYR A 89 -8.61 12.41 -6.90
CA TYR A 89 -8.07 11.14 -7.37
C TYR A 89 -8.71 10.00 -6.55
N PRO A 90 -9.47 9.08 -7.17
CA PRO A 90 -10.30 8.12 -6.45
C PRO A 90 -9.52 6.89 -5.96
N GLY A 91 -8.23 6.75 -6.26
CA GLY A 91 -7.49 5.51 -6.07
C GLY A 91 -7.40 5.07 -4.61
N LEU A 92 -7.16 6.01 -3.69
CA LEU A 92 -7.14 5.74 -2.25
C LEU A 92 -8.50 5.24 -1.75
N MET A 93 -9.58 5.96 -2.09
CA MET A 93 -10.94 5.64 -1.65
C MET A 93 -11.41 4.29 -2.20
N VAL A 94 -11.18 4.03 -3.49
CA VAL A 94 -11.54 2.77 -4.14
C VAL A 94 -10.78 1.60 -3.52
N THR A 95 -9.48 1.76 -3.23
CA THR A 95 -8.69 0.72 -2.58
C THR A 95 -9.25 0.34 -1.20
N SER A 96 -9.58 1.34 -0.38
CA SER A 96 -10.20 1.11 0.93
C SER A 96 -11.59 0.49 0.83
N ALA A 97 -12.44 0.95 -0.09
CA ALA A 97 -13.78 0.42 -0.28
C ALA A 97 -13.74 -1.04 -0.75
N VAL A 98 -12.84 -1.38 -1.67
CA VAL A 98 -12.63 -2.77 -2.11
C VAL A 98 -12.17 -3.65 -0.95
N LEU A 99 -11.18 -3.20 -0.16
CA LEU A 99 -10.75 -3.95 1.03
C LEU A 99 -11.89 -4.15 2.03
N TYR A 100 -12.69 -3.11 2.27
CA TYR A 100 -13.87 -3.18 3.13
C TYR A 100 -14.89 -4.21 2.61
N HIS A 101 -15.27 -4.16 1.33
CA HIS A 101 -16.24 -5.11 0.78
C HIS A 101 -15.72 -6.55 0.75
N VAL A 102 -14.43 -6.76 0.46
CA VAL A 102 -13.82 -8.10 0.51
C VAL A 102 -13.85 -8.66 1.93
N LEU A 103 -13.53 -7.86 2.95
CA LEU A 103 -13.60 -8.28 4.36
C LEU A 103 -15.04 -8.62 4.78
N HIS A 104 -16.01 -7.80 4.38
CA HIS A 104 -17.44 -8.04 4.64
C HIS A 104 -17.96 -9.29 3.91
N PHE A 105 -17.48 -9.58 2.70
CA PHE A 105 -17.80 -10.81 1.98
C PHE A 105 -17.36 -12.06 2.77
N PHE A 106 -16.21 -12.01 3.43
CA PHE A 106 -15.74 -13.07 4.34
C PHE A 106 -16.35 -13.00 5.75
N HIS A 107 -17.39 -12.20 5.96
CA HIS A 107 -18.06 -11.99 7.25
C HIS A 107 -17.15 -11.45 8.36
N ILE A 108 -16.07 -10.75 7.98
CA ILE A 108 -15.20 -10.02 8.90
C ILE A 108 -15.72 -8.59 8.99
N THR A 109 -16.65 -8.35 9.92
CA THR A 109 -17.33 -7.06 10.07
C THR A 109 -16.42 -6.02 10.73
N ILE A 110 -15.66 -5.28 9.92
CA ILE A 110 -14.80 -4.18 10.36
C ILE A 110 -15.43 -2.84 9.93
N ASP A 111 -15.35 -1.82 10.79
CA ASP A 111 -15.74 -0.45 10.48
C ASP A 111 -14.79 0.15 9.42
N ILE A 112 -15.33 0.89 8.45
CA ILE A 112 -14.55 1.52 7.36
C ILE A 112 -13.42 2.42 7.91
N ARG A 113 -13.62 3.05 9.06
CA ARG A 113 -12.59 3.85 9.75
C ARG A 113 -11.35 3.01 10.09
N ASN A 114 -11.53 1.80 10.59
CA ASN A 114 -10.41 0.92 10.93
C ASN A 114 -9.66 0.49 9.66
N VAL A 115 -10.38 0.24 8.57
CA VAL A 115 -9.76 -0.03 7.26
C VAL A 115 -8.89 1.17 6.85
N CYS A 116 -9.41 2.40 6.90
CA CYS A 116 -8.65 3.61 6.57
C CYS A 116 -7.42 3.81 7.48
N VAL A 117 -7.55 3.61 8.79
CA VAL A 117 -6.46 3.80 9.77
C VAL A 117 -5.30 2.82 9.53
N PHE A 118 -5.60 1.56 9.22
CA PHE A 118 -4.58 0.51 9.04
C PHE A 118 -4.12 0.32 7.60
N LEU A 119 -4.67 1.08 6.65
CA LEU A 119 -4.30 0.95 5.24
C LEU A 119 -2.83 1.32 4.99
N ALA A 120 -2.35 2.45 5.52
CA ALA A 120 -0.98 2.89 5.27
C ALA A 120 0.08 1.91 5.81
N PRO A 121 -0.04 1.37 7.05
CA PRO A 121 0.83 0.29 7.52
C PRO A 121 0.79 -0.97 6.66
N LEU A 122 -0.40 -1.38 6.19
CA LEU A 122 -0.55 -2.55 5.32
C LEU A 122 0.22 -2.38 4.00
N PHE A 123 0.03 -1.24 3.33
CA PHE A 123 0.75 -0.95 2.09
C PHE A 123 2.25 -0.79 2.30
N SER A 124 2.68 -0.29 3.46
CA SER A 124 4.11 -0.23 3.78
C SER A 124 4.77 -1.60 3.84
N SER A 125 4.08 -2.61 4.40
CA SER A 125 4.56 -4.00 4.38
C SER A 125 4.70 -4.53 2.96
N PHE A 126 3.75 -4.20 2.06
CA PHE A 126 3.87 -4.56 0.65
C PHE A 126 4.99 -3.81 -0.06
N THR A 127 5.24 -2.55 0.29
CA THR A 127 6.36 -1.75 -0.23
C THR A 127 7.71 -2.42 0.06
N ALA A 128 7.89 -3.02 1.25
CA ALA A 128 9.11 -3.76 1.57
C ALA A 128 9.32 -4.96 0.64
N ILE A 129 8.26 -5.70 0.32
CA ILE A 129 8.32 -6.85 -0.60
C ILE A 129 8.61 -6.39 -2.04
N VAL A 130 7.94 -5.33 -2.51
CA VAL A 130 8.19 -4.77 -3.85
C VAL A 130 9.62 -4.27 -3.98
N THR A 131 10.14 -3.62 -2.94
CA THR A 131 11.53 -3.13 -2.90
C THR A 131 12.53 -4.28 -3.03
N TYR A 132 12.29 -5.40 -2.34
CA TYR A 132 13.10 -6.61 -2.51
C TYR A 132 13.16 -7.05 -3.99
N HIS A 133 11.99 -7.16 -4.64
CA HIS A 133 11.93 -7.58 -6.04
C HIS A 133 12.58 -6.59 -6.99
N LEU A 134 12.37 -5.29 -6.77
CA LEU A 134 13.01 -4.22 -7.54
C LEU A 134 14.53 -4.31 -7.48
N THR A 135 15.10 -4.36 -6.27
CA THR A 135 16.55 -4.38 -6.08
C THR A 135 17.17 -5.70 -6.51
N LYS A 136 16.45 -6.83 -6.35
CA LYS A 136 16.88 -8.15 -6.84
C LYS A 136 17.08 -8.13 -8.35
N GLU A 137 16.24 -7.43 -9.11
CA GLU A 137 16.43 -7.32 -10.55
C GLU A 137 17.69 -6.53 -10.91
N LEU A 138 18.15 -5.60 -10.07
CA LEU A 138 19.32 -4.78 -10.37
C LEU A 138 20.65 -5.51 -10.14
N LYS A 139 20.74 -6.31 -9.08
CA LYS A 139 21.99 -6.98 -8.69
C LYS A 139 21.73 -8.42 -8.25
N ASP A 140 21.61 -8.64 -6.94
CA ASP A 140 21.52 -9.95 -6.32
C ASP A 140 20.45 -9.98 -5.22
N ALA A 141 20.08 -11.18 -4.80
CA ALA A 141 19.05 -11.36 -3.77
C ALA A 141 19.49 -10.80 -2.40
N GLY A 142 20.79 -10.80 -2.08
CA GLY A 142 21.31 -10.25 -0.84
C GLY A 142 21.11 -8.74 -0.75
N ALA A 143 21.44 -8.02 -1.83
CA ALA A 143 21.14 -6.60 -1.94
C ALA A 143 19.64 -6.29 -1.80
N GLY A 144 18.78 -7.14 -2.38
CA GLY A 144 17.32 -7.01 -2.23
C GLY A 144 16.82 -7.18 -0.80
N LEU A 145 17.35 -8.16 -0.06
CA LEU A 145 16.98 -8.37 1.34
C LEU A 145 17.40 -7.19 2.22
N LEU A 146 18.59 -6.64 1.99
CA LEU A 146 19.07 -5.46 2.69
C LEU A 146 18.20 -4.23 2.38
N ALA A 147 17.87 -4.00 1.10
CA ALA A 147 17.01 -2.89 0.71
C ALA A 147 15.61 -2.97 1.34
N ALA A 148 15.01 -4.17 1.38
CA ALA A 148 13.72 -4.40 2.03
C ALA A 148 13.77 -4.15 3.55
N ALA A 149 14.84 -4.57 4.22
CA ALA A 149 15.02 -4.30 5.65
C ALA A 149 15.21 -2.80 5.94
N MET A 150 15.96 -2.08 5.09
CA MET A 150 16.18 -0.64 5.26
C MET A 150 14.91 0.18 5.05
N ILE A 151 14.15 -0.09 3.98
CA ILE A 151 12.90 0.66 3.71
C ILE A 151 11.81 0.39 4.76
N ALA A 152 11.83 -0.78 5.40
CA ALA A 152 10.89 -1.11 6.47
C ALA A 152 10.97 -0.11 7.63
N VAL A 153 12.18 0.35 7.98
CA VAL A 153 12.46 1.21 9.15
C VAL A 153 12.86 2.64 8.81
N VAL A 154 12.87 3.03 7.53
CA VAL A 154 13.34 4.36 7.12
C VAL A 154 12.42 5.47 7.65
N PRO A 155 12.93 6.42 8.47
CA PRO A 155 12.09 7.42 9.13
C PRO A 155 11.31 8.31 8.15
N GLY A 156 11.91 8.65 7.01
CA GLY A 156 11.27 9.51 6.00
C GLY A 156 10.04 8.88 5.34
N TYR A 157 9.99 7.55 5.23
CA TYR A 157 8.76 6.87 4.76
C TYR A 157 7.78 6.67 5.92
N ILE A 158 8.28 6.32 7.11
CA ILE A 158 7.44 6.15 8.31
C ILE A 158 6.61 7.41 8.57
N SER A 159 7.21 8.61 8.49
CA SER A 159 6.52 9.87 8.78
C SER A 159 5.29 10.13 7.91
N ARG A 160 5.20 9.52 6.71
CA ARG A 160 4.09 9.67 5.75
C ARG A 160 3.19 8.42 5.67
N SER A 161 3.44 7.41 6.51
CA SER A 161 2.73 6.13 6.46
C SER A 161 2.39 5.59 7.85
N VAL A 162 2.30 6.46 8.86
CA VAL A 162 1.90 6.11 10.22
C VAL A 162 0.43 5.65 10.24
N ALA A 163 0.10 4.69 11.10
CA ALA A 163 -1.29 4.30 11.32
C ALA A 163 -2.14 5.52 11.71
N GLY A 164 -3.26 5.72 11.02
CA GLY A 164 -4.14 6.89 11.17
C GLY A 164 -3.87 8.04 10.21
N SER A 165 -2.71 8.07 9.54
CA SER A 165 -2.44 9.02 8.44
C SER A 165 -3.01 8.47 7.13
N TYR A 166 -4.31 8.73 6.90
CA TYR A 166 -5.03 8.26 5.72
C TYR A 166 -4.89 9.22 4.54
N ASP A 167 -3.66 9.30 4.03
CA ASP A 167 -3.30 10.15 2.89
C ASP A 167 -2.77 9.33 1.70
N ASN A 168 -2.77 9.94 0.52
CA ASN A 168 -2.44 9.31 -0.76
C ASN A 168 -0.99 8.81 -0.82
N GLU A 169 -0.09 9.46 -0.09
CA GLU A 169 1.35 9.24 -0.13
C GLU A 169 1.74 7.81 0.26
N GLY A 170 1.03 7.22 1.23
CA GLY A 170 1.29 5.87 1.72
C GLY A 170 1.15 4.79 0.63
N ILE A 171 0.09 4.88 -0.18
CA ILE A 171 -0.13 3.99 -1.33
C ILE A 171 0.71 4.42 -2.53
N ALA A 172 0.89 5.72 -2.73
CA ALA A 172 1.60 6.26 -3.89
C ALA A 172 3.03 5.71 -4.01
N ILE A 173 3.75 5.60 -2.89
CA ILE A 173 5.11 5.04 -2.87
C ILE A 173 5.10 3.57 -3.28
N PHE A 174 4.14 2.78 -2.80
CA PHE A 174 3.98 1.39 -3.22
C PHE A 174 3.75 1.28 -4.74
N CYS A 175 2.78 2.02 -5.26
CA CYS A 175 2.43 2.02 -6.68
C CYS A 175 3.59 2.48 -7.57
N MET A 176 4.35 3.50 -7.12
CA MET A 176 5.53 4.00 -7.82
C MET A 176 6.62 2.92 -7.91
N LEU A 177 6.99 2.28 -6.80
CA LEU A 177 8.01 1.23 -6.81
C LEU A 177 7.59 0.00 -7.63
N LEU A 178 6.29 -0.34 -7.58
CA LEU A 178 5.74 -1.44 -8.38
C LEU A 178 5.82 -1.12 -9.88
N THR A 179 5.54 0.12 -10.26
CA THR A 179 5.68 0.59 -11.65
C THR A 179 7.14 0.52 -12.10
N TYR A 180 8.10 0.98 -11.28
CA TYR A 180 9.52 0.86 -11.60
C TYR A 180 9.98 -0.59 -11.72
N TYR A 181 9.46 -1.49 -10.88
CA TYR A 181 9.76 -2.90 -10.97
C TYR A 181 9.27 -3.47 -12.31
N MET A 182 8.00 -3.24 -12.66
CA MET A 182 7.42 -3.73 -13.92
C MET A 182 8.14 -3.15 -15.13
N TRP A 183 8.52 -1.87 -15.08
CA TRP A 183 9.31 -1.21 -16.12
C TRP A 183 10.67 -1.89 -16.34
N ILE A 184 11.43 -2.11 -15.27
CA ILE A 184 12.74 -2.78 -15.36
C ILE A 184 12.57 -4.22 -15.88
N LYS A 185 11.54 -4.96 -15.42
CA LYS A 185 11.21 -6.29 -15.96
C LYS A 185 10.89 -6.24 -17.45
N ALA A 186 10.12 -5.25 -17.89
CA ALA A 186 9.75 -5.08 -19.29
C ALA A 186 10.98 -4.83 -20.17
N VAL A 187 11.86 -3.91 -19.76
CA VAL A 187 13.09 -3.57 -20.48
C VAL A 187 14.04 -4.77 -20.55
N LYS A 188 14.22 -5.51 -19.45
CA LYS A 188 15.13 -6.68 -19.43
C LYS A 188 14.61 -7.89 -20.19
N THR A 189 13.30 -8.14 -20.14
CA THR A 189 12.69 -9.32 -20.77
C THR A 189 12.34 -9.06 -22.23
N GLY A 190 12.04 -7.82 -22.61
CA GLY A 190 11.58 -7.48 -23.96
C GLY A 190 10.18 -8.01 -24.29
N SER A 191 9.32 -8.22 -23.30
CA SER A 191 7.98 -8.82 -23.49
C SER A 191 6.87 -7.78 -23.36
N VAL A 192 5.92 -7.84 -24.30
CA VAL A 192 4.72 -7.01 -24.32
C VAL A 192 3.89 -7.18 -23.05
N TYR A 193 3.84 -8.39 -22.49
CA TYR A 193 3.12 -8.66 -21.25
C TYR A 193 3.57 -7.75 -20.09
N TRP A 194 4.89 -7.66 -19.87
CA TRP A 194 5.44 -6.82 -18.80
C TRP A 194 5.23 -5.33 -19.08
N SER A 195 5.30 -4.92 -20.36
CA SER A 195 4.98 -3.54 -20.76
C SER A 195 3.52 -3.19 -20.51
N SER A 196 2.57 -4.07 -20.87
CA SER A 196 1.14 -3.86 -20.62
C SER A 196 0.84 -3.77 -19.12
N MET A 197 1.45 -4.65 -18.31
CA MET A 197 1.33 -4.59 -16.85
C MET A 197 1.92 -3.29 -16.30
N CYS A 198 3.08 -2.83 -16.80
CA CYS A 198 3.67 -1.55 -16.42
C CYS A 198 2.74 -0.38 -16.74
N SER A 199 2.15 -0.35 -17.94
CA SER A 199 1.21 0.70 -18.34
C SER A 199 -0.04 0.72 -17.46
N ALA A 200 -0.61 -0.43 -17.11
CA ALA A 200 -1.76 -0.50 -16.21
C ALA A 200 -1.45 0.06 -14.81
N HIS A 201 -0.29 -0.29 -14.24
CA HIS A 201 0.13 0.24 -12.94
C HIS A 201 0.47 1.73 -12.98
N LEU A 202 1.05 2.22 -14.09
CA LEU A 202 1.30 3.63 -14.28
C LEU A 202 0.00 4.43 -14.30
N VAL A 203 -1.02 3.94 -15.02
CA VAL A 203 -2.36 4.56 -15.02
C VAL A 203 -2.94 4.59 -13.62
N MET A 204 -2.86 3.48 -12.87
CA MET A 204 -3.32 3.43 -11.47
C MET A 204 -2.59 4.45 -10.58
N THR A 205 -1.28 4.66 -10.80
CA THR A 205 -0.47 5.60 -10.03
C THR A 205 -0.82 7.05 -10.33
N ASP A 206 -0.94 7.40 -11.62
CA ASP A 206 -1.20 8.78 -12.07
C ASP A 206 -2.65 9.21 -11.79
N THR A 207 -3.61 8.40 -12.24
CA THR A 207 -5.05 8.71 -12.10
C THR A 207 -5.58 8.47 -10.68
N GLY A 208 -4.91 7.60 -9.92
CA GLY A 208 -5.40 7.18 -8.61
C GLY A 208 -4.84 7.97 -7.43
N LEU A 209 -3.62 8.51 -7.52
CA LEU A 209 -2.86 8.92 -6.31
C LEU A 209 -2.00 10.18 -6.45
N LEU A 210 -1.23 10.33 -7.54
CA LEU A 210 -0.16 11.35 -7.61
C LEU A 210 -0.48 12.57 -8.45
N GLY A 211 -1.47 12.51 -9.35
CA GLY A 211 -2.02 13.72 -9.95
C GLY A 211 -1.01 14.62 -10.66
N TYR A 212 -0.15 14.05 -11.52
CA TYR A 212 0.79 14.85 -12.31
C TYR A 212 0.14 15.50 -13.55
N THR A 213 -1.15 15.30 -13.76
CA THR A 213 -1.89 15.81 -14.93
C THR A 213 -3.11 16.66 -14.53
N ARG A 214 -2.86 17.91 -14.14
CA ARG A 214 -3.74 19.07 -14.42
C ARG A 214 -2.91 20.33 -14.60
#